data_AF-A0A804IWI4-F1
#
_entry.id   AF-A0A804IWI4-F1
#
_cell.length_a   1.000
_cell.length_b   1.000
_cell.length_c   1.000
_cell.angle_alpha   90.00
_cell.angle_beta   90.00
_cell.angle_gamma   90.00
#
_symmetry.space_group_name_H-M   'P 1'
#
loop_
_entity.id
_entity.type
_entity.pdbx_description
1 polymer ?
#
loop_
_entity_poly.entity_id
_entity_poly.type
_entity_poly.pdbx_seq_one_letter_code
_entity_poly.pdbx_strand_id
1 'polypeptide(L)'
;MPPITYEYFDRQYYFGGNYDLIRFLKEVHNAGLYAILRIGPYVCAEWNYGGLPVWLRQIPDIELRTDNQPWKDEMQNFTTLIVDMVKQAGLFATQGGPIILAQIENEFGNVETSYGDAGPRYVNLCSQMADSLSIDVPWIMCQQADAPQPMINTCNGFSGCDAFTPNDENSPKIWTENWTGWCVLILHFSNWGSPDPHRPAEELAFQVARFFQTKGTLQNYYMYHGGTNFGRTSGGPYIVTSYDYDAPLDEYGMSAQPKWGHLKELHASIKLMEKALTYGEVEEHDVMMLWSFQITKYSGDGVNPACFLSNQNSKLNATIDYEGRTYFLPAWSVSILPDCKSEVYNTAKVKTQTSLMVKKRNTAMEASEVLYWSWRPERLGTSAKGFGGTFTVNNLLEQKSVTLDESDYLWYTTRQKEEFTLSVNTTGHILHAFVNGRLVGSSQYGLAGQLNFTFERKVWFNPGRNVISLLSATVGLQNYGAYYDLAPTGIVGGPVKLIGENTTLDLSNYTWSYKVGIHHNTLLLDWMVR
;
A
#
# COMPACT_ATOMS: atom_id res chain seq x y z
N MET A 1 -1.82 -7.29 -32.98
CA MET A 1 -2.81 -6.21 -32.81
C MET A 1 -2.41 -5.06 -33.73
N PRO A 2 -3.35 -4.40 -34.44
CA PRO A 2 -3.04 -3.31 -35.37
C PRO A 2 -2.68 -2.03 -34.59
N PRO A 3 -2.09 -1.02 -35.25
CA PRO A 3 -1.19 -0.04 -34.65
C PRO A 3 -1.92 0.94 -33.73
N ILE A 4 -1.25 1.29 -32.63
CA ILE A 4 -1.75 2.17 -31.58
C ILE A 4 -1.73 3.62 -32.08
N THR A 5 -2.87 4.10 -32.56
CA THR A 5 -3.19 5.53 -32.56
C THR A 5 -3.82 5.84 -31.21
N TYR A 6 -3.08 6.56 -30.37
CA TYR A 6 -3.42 6.88 -28.99
C TYR A 6 -4.53 7.95 -28.93
N GLU A 7 -5.78 7.52 -28.82
CA GLU A 7 -6.86 8.26 -28.16
C GLU A 7 -7.10 7.56 -26.81
N TYR A 8 -6.53 8.08 -25.71
CA TYR A 8 -6.68 7.55 -24.34
C TYR A 8 -8.07 7.84 -23.74
N PHE A 9 -9.13 7.61 -24.51
CA PHE A 9 -10.51 7.85 -24.07
C PHE A 9 -11.36 6.58 -23.96
N ASP A 10 -10.82 5.40 -24.31
CA ASP A 10 -11.56 4.17 -24.09
C ASP A 10 -11.23 3.59 -22.71
N ARG A 11 -12.25 3.61 -21.84
CA ARG A 11 -12.31 2.96 -20.52
C ARG A 11 -12.17 1.44 -20.68
N GLN A 12 -10.96 0.97 -21.00
CA GLN A 12 -10.66 -0.45 -21.16
C GLN A 12 -10.34 -1.08 -19.81
N TYR A 13 -11.21 -1.97 -19.35
CA TYR A 13 -11.03 -2.70 -18.11
C TYR A 13 -10.49 -4.09 -18.37
N TYR A 14 -9.52 -4.53 -17.56
CA TYR A 14 -8.92 -5.86 -17.65
C TYR A 14 -9.14 -6.62 -16.33
N PHE A 15 -9.89 -7.72 -16.41
CA PHE A 15 -10.17 -8.62 -15.28
C PHE A 15 -9.69 -10.06 -15.56
N GLY A 16 -8.58 -10.21 -16.28
CA GLY A 16 -8.00 -11.51 -16.62
C GLY A 16 -6.82 -11.91 -15.72
N GLY A 17 -6.48 -13.20 -15.70
CA GLY A 17 -5.31 -13.71 -14.99
C GLY A 17 -5.36 -13.42 -13.49
N ASN A 18 -4.33 -12.75 -12.96
CA ASN A 18 -4.23 -12.39 -11.54
C ASN A 18 -5.19 -11.26 -11.12
N TYR A 19 -5.86 -10.59 -12.08
CA TYR A 19 -6.78 -9.47 -11.84
C TYR A 19 -8.26 -9.90 -11.90
N ASP A 20 -8.53 -11.21 -11.93
CA ASP A 20 -9.90 -11.75 -11.94
C ASP A 20 -10.52 -11.70 -10.54
N LEU A 21 -11.08 -10.53 -10.21
CA LEU A 21 -11.74 -10.25 -8.93
C LEU A 21 -12.90 -11.22 -8.64
N ILE A 22 -13.72 -11.52 -9.66
CA ILE A 22 -14.91 -12.36 -9.50
C ILE A 22 -14.50 -13.80 -9.18
N ARG A 23 -13.47 -14.32 -9.85
CA ARG A 23 -12.90 -15.62 -9.51
C ARG A 23 -12.37 -15.63 -8.08
N PHE A 24 -11.58 -14.62 -7.67
CA PHE A 24 -11.05 -14.55 -6.31
C PHE A 24 -12.15 -14.60 -5.25
N LEU A 25 -13.21 -13.78 -5.40
CA LEU A 25 -14.34 -13.77 -4.48
C LEU A 25 -15.12 -15.09 -4.46
N LYS A 26 -15.26 -15.76 -5.60
CA LYS A 26 -15.85 -17.11 -5.66
C LYS A 26 -15.01 -18.14 -4.92
N GLU A 27 -13.68 -18.07 -4.99
CA GLU A 27 -12.82 -18.98 -4.21
C GLU A 27 -12.94 -18.72 -2.70
N VAL A 28 -13.04 -17.45 -2.28
CA VAL A 28 -13.33 -17.09 -0.88
C VAL A 28 -14.66 -17.71 -0.43
N HIS A 29 -15.70 -17.60 -1.25
CA HIS A 29 -17.01 -18.21 -0.96
C HIS A 29 -16.94 -19.74 -0.90
N ASN A 30 -16.25 -20.38 -1.86
CA ASN A 30 -16.06 -21.84 -1.90
C ASN A 30 -15.30 -22.36 -0.67
N ALA A 31 -14.39 -21.55 -0.12
CA ALA A 31 -13.69 -21.84 1.11
C ALA A 31 -14.55 -21.64 2.39
N GLY A 32 -15.80 -21.19 2.25
CA GLY A 32 -16.71 -20.92 3.37
C GLY A 32 -16.36 -19.66 4.16
N LEU A 33 -15.65 -18.71 3.55
CA LEU A 33 -15.26 -17.45 4.15
C LEU A 33 -16.13 -16.30 3.65
N TYR A 34 -16.23 -15.24 4.46
CA TYR A 34 -16.80 -13.96 4.07
C TYR A 34 -15.71 -13.02 3.53
N ALA A 35 -16.14 -11.96 2.84
CA ALA A 35 -15.27 -10.94 2.26
C ALA A 35 -15.69 -9.53 2.69
N ILE A 36 -14.68 -8.67 2.88
CA ILE A 36 -14.84 -7.22 2.99
C ILE A 36 -14.26 -6.63 1.71
N LEU A 37 -15.10 -6.08 0.84
CA LEU A 37 -14.67 -5.56 -0.46
C LEU A 37 -14.32 -4.07 -0.34
N ARG A 38 -13.03 -3.77 -0.19
CA ARG A 38 -12.56 -2.37 -0.13
C ARG A 38 -12.31 -1.83 -1.53
N ILE A 39 -13.30 -1.12 -2.09
CA ILE A 39 -13.31 -0.74 -3.51
C ILE A 39 -12.41 0.49 -3.75
N GLY A 40 -12.36 1.44 -2.82
CA GLY A 40 -11.64 2.70 -3.00
C GLY A 40 -12.51 3.74 -3.72
N PRO A 41 -12.09 4.30 -4.88
CA PRO A 41 -11.07 3.79 -5.80
C PRO A 41 -9.63 4.13 -5.43
N TYR A 42 -9.42 5.14 -4.58
CA TYR A 42 -8.13 5.32 -3.94
C TYR A 42 -8.00 4.30 -2.81
N VAL A 43 -6.89 3.55 -2.79
CA VAL A 43 -6.67 2.45 -1.83
C VAL A 43 -5.40 2.60 -1.01
N CYS A 44 -4.55 3.57 -1.31
CA CYS A 44 -3.18 3.66 -0.78
C CYS A 44 -2.38 2.37 -1.04
N ALA A 45 -2.51 1.39 -0.14
CA ALA A 45 -2.06 0.00 -0.20
C ALA A 45 -0.57 -0.20 -0.53
N GLU A 46 0.27 0.83 -0.29
CA GLU A 46 1.64 0.89 -0.83
C GLU A 46 1.69 0.61 -2.34
N TRP A 47 0.58 0.84 -3.05
CA TRP A 47 0.41 0.51 -4.44
C TRP A 47 0.69 1.72 -5.33
N ASN A 48 1.17 1.45 -6.55
CA ASN A 48 1.54 2.49 -7.48
C ASN A 48 0.42 3.53 -7.65
N TYR A 49 0.75 4.80 -7.44
CA TYR A 49 -0.17 5.93 -7.54
C TYR A 49 -1.46 5.79 -6.69
N GLY A 50 -1.38 5.06 -5.57
CA GLY A 50 -2.50 4.85 -4.65
C GLY A 50 -3.64 4.01 -5.23
N GLY A 51 -3.38 3.26 -6.32
CA GLY A 51 -4.38 2.51 -7.08
C GLY A 51 -5.04 3.30 -8.20
N LEU A 52 -4.79 4.61 -8.29
CA LEU A 52 -5.41 5.44 -9.31
C LEU A 52 -4.69 5.29 -10.66
N PRO A 53 -5.42 5.29 -11.79
CA PRO A 53 -4.79 5.35 -13.11
C PRO A 53 -4.17 6.72 -13.38
N VAL A 54 -2.93 6.74 -13.90
CA VAL A 54 -2.20 8.00 -14.17
C VAL A 54 -2.84 8.82 -15.30
N TRP A 55 -3.55 8.17 -16.22
CA TRP A 55 -4.28 8.84 -17.31
C TRP A 55 -5.38 9.78 -16.82
N LEU A 56 -5.88 9.61 -15.58
CA LEU A 56 -6.88 10.52 -15.00
C LEU A 56 -6.43 11.98 -15.09
N ARG A 57 -5.12 12.25 -14.94
CA ARG A 57 -4.53 13.59 -15.06
C ARG A 57 -4.68 14.25 -16.43
N GLN A 58 -5.01 13.49 -17.47
CA GLN A 58 -5.27 14.02 -18.81
C GLN A 58 -6.68 14.60 -18.93
N ILE A 59 -7.57 14.33 -17.98
CA ILE A 59 -8.90 14.90 -17.93
C ILE A 59 -8.76 16.41 -17.60
N PRO A 60 -9.29 17.31 -18.45
CA PRO A 60 -9.25 18.74 -18.18
C PRO A 60 -9.86 19.09 -16.82
N ASP A 61 -9.18 19.98 -16.08
CA ASP A 61 -9.63 20.53 -14.81
C ASP A 61 -9.90 19.49 -13.69
N ILE A 62 -9.34 18.29 -13.82
CA ILE A 62 -9.47 17.26 -12.78
C ILE A 62 -8.64 17.60 -11.54
N GLU A 63 -9.26 17.41 -10.38
CA GLU A 63 -8.58 17.43 -9.08
C GLU A 63 -8.97 16.15 -8.34
N LEU A 64 -7.98 15.32 -8.00
CA LEU A 64 -8.24 14.01 -7.41
C LEU A 64 -8.61 14.15 -5.92
N ARG A 65 -9.48 13.27 -5.45
CA ARG A 65 -9.88 13.15 -4.02
C ARG A 65 -10.40 14.45 -3.41
N THR A 66 -11.17 15.23 -4.16
CA THR A 66 -11.82 16.44 -3.67
C THR A 66 -13.19 16.62 -4.33
N ASP A 67 -13.94 17.65 -3.94
CA ASP A 67 -15.22 18.03 -4.53
C ASP A 67 -15.03 18.65 -5.93
N ASN A 68 -14.63 17.81 -6.88
CA ASN A 68 -14.35 18.15 -8.28
C ASN A 68 -15.20 17.26 -9.20
N GLN A 69 -15.96 17.86 -10.11
CA GLN A 69 -16.93 17.11 -10.93
C GLN A 69 -16.29 16.04 -11.83
N PRO A 70 -15.22 16.35 -12.60
CA PRO A 70 -14.53 15.33 -13.38
C PRO A 70 -14.06 14.12 -12.55
N TRP A 71 -13.51 14.36 -11.36
CA TRP A 71 -13.11 13.28 -10.44
C TRP A 71 -14.31 12.45 -9.95
N LYS A 72 -15.39 13.11 -9.53
CA LYS A 72 -16.61 12.44 -9.05
C LYS A 72 -17.22 11.54 -10.12
N ASP A 73 -17.25 11.99 -11.37
CA ASP A 73 -17.79 11.22 -12.49
C ASP A 73 -16.97 9.93 -12.71
N GLU A 74 -15.63 10.01 -12.69
CA GLU A 74 -14.77 8.84 -12.87
C GLU A 74 -14.79 7.89 -11.67
N MET A 75 -14.81 8.42 -10.45
CA MET A 75 -15.00 7.63 -9.24
C MET A 75 -16.33 6.89 -9.26
N GLN A 76 -17.42 7.56 -9.64
CA GLN A 76 -18.75 6.96 -9.74
C GLN A 76 -18.78 5.88 -10.82
N ASN A 77 -18.21 6.14 -12.00
CA ASN A 77 -18.17 5.18 -13.10
C ASN A 77 -17.45 3.89 -12.68
N PHE A 78 -16.26 4.01 -12.07
CA PHE A 78 -15.50 2.83 -11.65
C PHE A 78 -16.18 2.07 -10.51
N THR A 79 -16.64 2.76 -9.47
CA THR A 79 -17.31 2.10 -8.33
C THR A 79 -18.59 1.41 -8.78
N THR A 80 -19.39 2.04 -9.66
CA THR A 80 -20.61 1.44 -10.24
C THR A 80 -20.26 0.18 -11.03
N LEU A 81 -19.23 0.23 -11.88
CA LEU A 81 -18.78 -0.94 -12.64
C LEU A 81 -18.44 -2.13 -11.72
N ILE A 82 -17.64 -1.90 -10.69
CA ILE A 82 -17.24 -2.96 -9.75
C ILE A 82 -18.47 -3.51 -9.01
N VAL A 83 -19.34 -2.64 -8.52
CA VAL A 83 -20.57 -3.05 -7.84
C VAL A 83 -21.47 -3.85 -8.77
N ASP A 84 -21.69 -3.41 -10.00
CA ASP A 84 -22.53 -4.11 -10.97
C ASP A 84 -21.97 -5.48 -11.33
N MET A 85 -20.66 -5.60 -11.54
CA MET A 85 -20.01 -6.88 -11.78
C MET A 85 -20.21 -7.86 -10.62
N VAL A 86 -20.06 -7.37 -9.38
CA VAL A 86 -20.22 -8.17 -8.16
C VAL A 86 -21.70 -8.55 -7.95
N LYS A 87 -22.64 -7.63 -8.18
CA LYS A 87 -24.09 -7.87 -8.12
C LYS A 87 -24.53 -8.91 -9.14
N GLN A 88 -24.09 -8.79 -10.39
CA GLN A 88 -24.41 -9.73 -11.46
C GLN A 88 -23.86 -11.14 -11.16
N ALA A 89 -22.74 -11.23 -10.46
CA ALA A 89 -22.17 -12.48 -9.99
C ALA A 89 -22.85 -13.05 -8.73
N GLY A 90 -23.81 -12.32 -8.11
CA GLY A 90 -24.52 -12.75 -6.91
C GLY A 90 -23.64 -12.80 -5.66
N LEU A 91 -22.63 -11.93 -5.56
CA LEU A 91 -21.56 -12.04 -4.56
C LEU A 91 -21.79 -11.22 -3.29
N PHE A 92 -22.84 -10.39 -3.21
CA PHE A 92 -23.24 -9.76 -1.95
C PHE A 92 -23.97 -10.75 -1.03
N ALA A 93 -23.79 -10.63 0.28
CA ALA A 93 -24.35 -11.56 1.27
C ALA A 93 -25.87 -11.71 1.18
N THR A 94 -26.58 -10.63 0.86
CA THR A 94 -28.03 -10.64 0.63
C THR A 94 -28.46 -11.44 -0.61
N GLN A 95 -27.55 -11.65 -1.55
CA GLN A 95 -27.73 -12.51 -2.73
C GLN A 95 -27.23 -13.95 -2.51
N GLY A 96 -26.73 -14.26 -1.32
CA GLY A 96 -26.12 -15.56 -0.98
C GLY A 96 -24.60 -15.61 -1.18
N GLY A 97 -23.96 -14.49 -1.54
CA GLY A 97 -22.53 -14.39 -1.74
C GLY A 97 -21.71 -14.14 -0.47
N PRO A 98 -20.37 -14.03 -0.57
CA PRO A 98 -19.50 -13.87 0.59
C PRO A 98 -19.35 -12.43 1.09
N ILE A 99 -19.70 -11.40 0.32
CA ILE A 99 -19.37 -10.00 0.69
C ILE A 99 -20.33 -9.48 1.75
N ILE A 100 -19.82 -9.17 2.93
CA ILE A 100 -20.59 -8.70 4.09
C ILE A 100 -20.43 -7.21 4.38
N LEU A 101 -19.37 -6.58 3.86
CA LEU A 101 -19.07 -5.16 4.02
C LEU A 101 -18.38 -4.66 2.75
N ALA A 102 -18.58 -3.40 2.41
CA ALA A 102 -17.82 -2.72 1.37
C ALA A 102 -17.22 -1.41 1.89
N GLN A 103 -16.07 -0.99 1.35
CA GLN A 103 -15.46 0.29 1.72
C GLN A 103 -15.41 1.24 0.54
N ILE A 104 -15.79 2.50 0.79
CA ILE A 104 -15.60 3.61 -0.13
C ILE A 104 -14.49 4.52 0.42
N GLU A 105 -13.63 5.00 -0.48
CA GLU A 105 -12.40 5.73 -0.13
C GLU A 105 -11.45 4.93 0.80
N ASN A 106 -10.33 5.55 1.16
CA ASN A 106 -9.33 5.03 2.06
C ASN A 106 -8.60 6.15 2.82
N GLU A 107 -8.75 6.16 4.14
CA GLU A 107 -8.01 7.05 5.06
C GLU A 107 -8.05 8.54 4.68
N PHE A 108 -9.18 9.01 4.13
CA PHE A 108 -9.29 10.39 3.69
C PHE A 108 -9.27 11.37 4.86
N GLY A 109 -9.82 11.01 6.03
CA GLY A 109 -9.79 11.84 7.24
C GLY A 109 -8.39 12.22 7.70
N ASN A 110 -7.35 11.44 7.36
CA ASN A 110 -5.95 11.79 7.65
C ASN A 110 -5.46 13.00 6.85
N VAL A 111 -6.05 13.27 5.68
CA VAL A 111 -5.64 14.34 4.76
C VAL A 111 -6.72 15.41 4.54
N GLU A 112 -7.95 15.14 4.99
CA GLU A 112 -9.14 15.96 4.76
C GLU A 112 -8.94 17.44 5.08
N THR A 113 -8.30 17.74 6.21
CA THR A 113 -8.04 19.13 6.64
C THR A 113 -7.24 19.94 5.61
N SER A 114 -6.42 19.29 4.79
CA SER A 114 -5.64 19.94 3.73
C SER A 114 -6.50 20.41 2.55
N TYR A 115 -7.71 19.88 2.41
CA TYR A 115 -8.69 20.25 1.39
C TYR A 115 -9.67 21.33 1.85
N GLY A 116 -9.54 21.83 3.10
CA GLY A 116 -10.41 22.86 3.65
C GLY A 116 -11.89 22.46 3.57
N ASP A 117 -12.75 23.39 3.19
CA ASP A 117 -14.20 23.15 3.11
C ASP A 117 -14.59 22.09 2.05
N ALA A 118 -13.72 21.81 1.08
CA ALA A 118 -13.99 20.79 0.05
C ALA A 118 -13.85 19.37 0.60
N GLY A 119 -13.06 19.16 1.67
CA GLY A 119 -12.86 17.85 2.30
C GLY A 119 -14.16 17.24 2.82
N PRO A 120 -14.86 17.89 3.77
CA PRO A 120 -16.12 17.37 4.31
C PRO A 120 -17.22 17.24 3.25
N ARG A 121 -17.25 18.15 2.27
CA ARG A 121 -18.18 18.04 1.13
C ARG A 121 -17.92 16.78 0.31
N TYR A 122 -16.65 16.49 0.01
CA TYR A 122 -16.24 15.30 -0.71
C TYR A 122 -16.60 14.02 0.06
N VAL A 123 -16.36 13.96 1.37
CA VAL A 123 -16.74 12.81 2.21
C VAL A 123 -18.24 12.54 2.16
N ASN A 124 -19.06 13.59 2.26
CA ASN A 124 -20.52 13.48 2.15
C ASN A 124 -20.96 12.99 0.76
N LEU A 125 -20.32 13.46 -0.31
CA LEU A 125 -20.60 13.02 -1.67
C LEU A 125 -20.21 11.55 -1.90
N CYS A 126 -19.07 11.11 -1.36
CA CYS A 126 -18.64 9.71 -1.40
C CYS A 126 -19.66 8.79 -0.71
N SER A 127 -20.15 9.19 0.46
CA SER A 127 -21.19 8.45 1.20
C SER A 127 -22.49 8.36 0.42
N GLN A 128 -23.01 9.49 -0.08
CA GLN A 128 -24.24 9.54 -0.87
C GLN A 128 -24.14 8.68 -2.14
N MET A 129 -23.00 8.75 -2.83
CA MET A 129 -22.74 7.94 -4.01
C MET A 129 -22.74 6.45 -3.64
N ALA A 130 -22.01 6.04 -2.61
CA ALA A 130 -21.93 4.65 -2.17
C ALA A 130 -23.31 4.09 -1.75
N ASP A 131 -24.10 4.87 -1.00
CA ASP A 131 -25.45 4.52 -0.56
C ASP A 131 -26.40 4.37 -1.76
N SER A 132 -26.30 5.26 -2.75
CA SER A 132 -27.12 5.22 -3.98
C SER A 132 -26.93 3.95 -4.81
N LEU A 133 -25.80 3.25 -4.64
CA LEU A 133 -25.54 1.98 -5.32
C LEU A 133 -26.34 0.81 -4.73
N SER A 134 -26.96 0.98 -3.55
CA SER A 134 -27.87 0.01 -2.92
C SER A 134 -27.37 -1.43 -2.98
N ILE A 135 -26.22 -1.69 -2.36
CA ILE A 135 -25.58 -3.02 -2.35
C ILE A 135 -26.13 -3.96 -1.26
N ASP A 136 -27.12 -3.48 -0.48
CA ASP A 136 -27.81 -4.20 0.60
C ASP A 136 -26.89 -4.80 1.69
N VAL A 137 -25.65 -4.33 1.77
CA VAL A 137 -24.70 -4.60 2.87
C VAL A 137 -24.11 -3.28 3.37
N PRO A 138 -23.65 -3.20 4.63
CA PRO A 138 -23.13 -1.94 5.17
C PRO A 138 -21.86 -1.46 4.46
N TRP A 139 -21.76 -0.14 4.34
CA TRP A 139 -20.56 0.54 3.88
C TRP A 139 -19.72 1.03 5.05
N ILE A 140 -18.40 1.00 4.88
CA ILE A 140 -17.43 1.48 5.86
C ILE A 140 -16.51 2.55 5.26
N MET A 141 -15.92 3.38 6.13
CA MET A 141 -14.85 4.33 5.79
C MET A 141 -13.78 4.27 6.89
N CYS A 142 -12.54 3.90 6.54
CA CYS A 142 -11.45 3.81 7.50
C CYS A 142 -10.80 5.17 7.77
N GLN A 143 -10.41 5.41 9.03
CA GLN A 143 -9.81 6.68 9.49
C GLN A 143 -10.63 7.92 9.09
N GLN A 144 -11.95 7.82 9.21
CA GLN A 144 -12.89 8.90 8.86
C GLN A 144 -13.77 9.23 10.07
N ALA A 145 -13.32 10.14 10.93
CA ALA A 145 -14.00 10.42 12.20
C ALA A 145 -15.43 10.99 12.02
N ASP A 146 -15.66 11.73 10.95
CA ASP A 146 -16.93 12.38 10.60
C ASP A 146 -17.69 11.62 9.49
N ALA A 147 -17.43 10.32 9.31
CA ALA A 147 -18.15 9.51 8.33
C ALA A 147 -19.68 9.66 8.51
N PRO A 148 -20.41 10.14 7.49
CA PRO A 148 -21.83 10.41 7.62
C PRO A 148 -22.62 9.11 7.56
N GLN A 149 -23.69 9.03 8.36
CA GLN A 149 -24.61 7.89 8.35
C GLN A 149 -25.20 7.66 6.94
N PRO A 150 -25.36 6.40 6.49
CA PRO A 150 -25.22 5.16 7.25
C PRO A 150 -23.81 4.53 7.23
N MET A 151 -22.76 5.29 6.84
CA MET A 151 -21.40 4.75 6.79
C MET A 151 -20.86 4.48 8.19
N ILE A 152 -20.19 3.35 8.37
CA ILE A 152 -19.52 2.99 9.63
C ILE A 152 -18.06 3.45 9.56
N ASN A 153 -17.63 4.30 10.49
CA ASN A 153 -16.22 4.65 10.60
C ASN A 153 -15.42 3.52 11.27
N THR A 154 -14.21 3.27 10.77
CA THR A 154 -13.36 2.18 11.27
C THR A 154 -11.94 2.67 11.60
N CYS A 155 -11.23 1.87 12.38
CA CYS A 155 -9.87 2.18 12.83
C CYS A 155 -8.81 1.40 12.05
N ASN A 156 -7.65 2.03 11.85
CA ASN A 156 -6.42 1.41 11.32
C ASN A 156 -5.24 1.70 12.27
N GLY A 157 -4.25 0.82 12.32
CA GLY A 157 -3.03 1.09 13.08
C GLY A 157 -2.31 -0.16 13.60
N PHE A 158 -1.21 0.09 14.32
CA PHE A 158 -0.55 -0.94 15.14
C PHE A 158 -1.31 -1.19 16.46
N SER A 159 -1.78 -0.12 17.09
CA SER A 159 -2.40 -0.11 18.41
C SER A 159 -3.39 1.06 18.52
N GLY A 160 -4.10 1.16 19.66
CA GLY A 160 -5.03 2.26 19.93
C GLY A 160 -6.44 2.04 19.37
N CYS A 161 -6.65 1.07 18.49
CA CYS A 161 -8.00 0.67 18.07
C CYS A 161 -8.79 -0.02 19.20
N ASP A 162 -8.14 -0.42 20.30
CA ASP A 162 -8.83 -0.82 21.54
C ASP A 162 -9.43 0.39 22.29
N ALA A 163 -8.88 1.60 22.13
CA ALA A 163 -9.47 2.84 22.64
C ALA A 163 -10.41 3.54 21.64
N PHE A 164 -10.38 3.15 20.36
CA PHE A 164 -11.27 3.69 19.33
C PHE A 164 -12.74 3.45 19.67
N THR A 165 -13.57 4.47 19.42
CA THR A 165 -15.02 4.41 19.54
C THR A 165 -15.62 4.91 18.22
N PRO A 166 -16.57 4.19 17.61
CA PRO A 166 -17.30 4.66 16.44
C PRO A 166 -17.96 6.02 16.68
N ASN A 167 -18.20 6.77 15.61
CA ASN A 167 -18.79 8.10 15.70
C ASN A 167 -20.31 8.08 15.97
N ASP A 168 -20.94 6.91 15.88
CA ASP A 168 -22.35 6.66 16.21
C ASP A 168 -22.47 5.46 17.17
N GLU A 169 -23.30 5.57 18.20
CA GLU A 169 -23.47 4.54 19.23
C GLU A 169 -24.08 3.23 18.70
N ASN A 170 -24.78 3.27 17.56
CA ASN A 170 -25.35 2.08 16.91
C ASN A 170 -24.37 1.44 15.91
N SER A 171 -23.23 2.08 15.64
CA SER A 171 -22.21 1.53 14.74
C SER A 171 -21.32 0.53 15.48
N PRO A 172 -21.00 -0.63 14.87
CA PRO A 172 -20.10 -1.59 15.48
C PRO A 172 -18.66 -1.06 15.48
N LYS A 173 -17.89 -1.43 16.51
CA LYS A 173 -16.45 -1.15 16.58
C LYS A 173 -15.68 -2.11 15.69
N ILE A 174 -15.14 -1.60 14.58
CA ILE A 174 -14.43 -2.36 13.54
C ILE A 174 -12.99 -1.86 13.39
N TRP A 175 -12.04 -2.80 13.30
CA TRP A 175 -10.63 -2.55 13.01
C TRP A 175 -10.28 -3.13 11.63
N THR A 176 -10.20 -2.25 10.62
CA THR A 176 -9.99 -2.62 9.22
C THR A 176 -8.55 -2.93 8.86
N GLU A 177 -7.57 -2.34 9.56
CA GLU A 177 -6.15 -2.64 9.35
C GLU A 177 -5.38 -2.74 10.64
N ASN A 178 -5.20 -3.97 11.12
CA ASN A 178 -4.22 -4.26 12.16
C ASN A 178 -2.89 -4.61 11.49
N TRP A 179 -1.94 -3.67 11.52
CA TRP A 179 -0.70 -3.78 10.77
C TRP A 179 0.21 -4.91 11.30
N THR A 180 0.30 -6.04 10.60
CA THR A 180 0.99 -7.25 11.09
C THR A 180 2.51 -7.14 11.16
N GLY A 181 3.05 -6.09 10.56
CA GLY A 181 4.45 -5.74 10.41
C GLY A 181 4.50 -4.45 9.62
N TRP A 182 5.45 -4.30 8.70
CA TRP A 182 5.46 -3.18 7.78
C TRP A 182 6.06 -3.60 6.44
N CYS A 183 5.75 -2.85 5.37
CA CYS A 183 6.43 -3.01 4.11
C CYS A 183 7.89 -2.52 4.20
N VAL A 184 8.79 -3.09 3.40
CA VAL A 184 10.15 -2.56 3.29
C VAL A 184 10.12 -1.39 2.30
N LEU A 185 10.19 -0.16 2.83
CA LEU A 185 10.44 1.03 2.03
C LEU A 185 11.95 1.21 1.87
N ILE A 186 12.45 1.24 0.63
CA ILE A 186 13.87 1.48 0.32
C ILE A 186 14.35 2.82 0.95
N LEU A 187 13.43 3.76 1.23
CA LEU A 187 13.75 5.05 1.83
C LEU A 187 13.82 5.06 3.37
N HIS A 188 13.12 4.15 4.08
CA HIS A 188 13.20 4.03 5.55
C HIS A 188 14.40 3.17 5.99
N PHE A 189 14.77 2.25 5.12
CA PHE A 189 15.83 1.29 5.33
C PHE A 189 17.03 1.74 4.51
N SER A 190 17.92 2.49 5.16
CA SER A 190 18.99 3.31 4.57
C SER A 190 19.96 2.62 3.60
N ASN A 191 19.77 1.34 3.26
CA ASN A 191 20.42 0.62 2.17
C ASN A 191 19.59 -0.61 1.76
N TRP A 192 19.74 -1.04 0.50
CA TRP A 192 19.51 -2.45 0.12
C TRP A 192 20.27 -3.34 1.11
N GLY A 193 19.55 -4.18 1.87
CA GLY A 193 20.12 -5.04 2.91
C GLY A 193 19.90 -4.59 4.37
N SER A 194 19.04 -3.60 4.63
CA SER A 194 18.58 -3.34 6.00
C SER A 194 17.65 -4.47 6.48
N PRO A 195 17.53 -4.71 7.80
CA PRO A 195 16.67 -5.76 8.32
C PRO A 195 15.19 -5.47 8.04
N ASP A 196 14.45 -6.51 7.68
CA ASP A 196 13.01 -6.43 7.45
C ASP A 196 12.30 -6.00 8.76
N PRO A 197 11.37 -5.04 8.70
CA PRO A 197 10.60 -4.64 9.88
C PRO A 197 9.78 -5.82 10.39
N HIS A 198 9.93 -6.10 11.68
CA HIS A 198 9.29 -7.23 12.34
C HIS A 198 8.39 -6.75 13.48
N ARG A 199 7.18 -7.30 13.55
CA ARG A 199 6.25 -7.11 14.67
C ARG A 199 6.05 -8.46 15.38
N PRO A 200 6.40 -8.58 16.67
CA PRO A 200 6.26 -9.82 17.42
C PRO A 200 4.83 -10.37 17.43
N ALA A 201 4.70 -11.70 17.43
CA ALA A 201 3.42 -12.39 17.47
C ALA A 201 2.63 -12.07 18.75
N GLU A 202 3.35 -11.92 19.86
CA GLU A 202 2.82 -11.63 21.19
C GLU A 202 2.19 -10.23 21.25
N GLU A 203 2.87 -9.24 20.65
CA GLU A 203 2.37 -7.87 20.52
C GLU A 203 1.10 -7.83 19.68
N LEU A 204 1.13 -8.49 18.52
CA LEU A 204 -0.01 -8.55 17.62
C LEU A 204 -1.21 -9.24 18.28
N ALA A 205 -0.97 -10.35 18.99
CA ALA A 205 -1.99 -11.05 19.76
C ALA A 205 -2.54 -10.20 20.93
N PHE A 206 -1.67 -9.46 21.63
CA PHE A 206 -2.06 -8.56 22.71
C PHE A 206 -3.06 -7.52 22.23
N GLN A 207 -2.75 -6.82 21.14
CA GLN A 207 -3.63 -5.77 20.61
C GLN A 207 -4.98 -6.33 20.14
N VAL A 208 -4.99 -7.51 19.51
CA VAL A 208 -6.24 -8.17 19.10
C VAL A 208 -7.08 -8.58 20.31
N ALA A 209 -6.46 -9.19 21.33
CA ALA A 209 -7.17 -9.58 22.54
C ALA A 209 -7.74 -8.35 23.28
N ARG A 210 -6.97 -7.25 23.37
CA ARG A 210 -7.41 -5.95 23.91
C ARG A 210 -8.57 -5.35 23.13
N PHE A 211 -8.54 -5.44 21.80
CA PHE A 211 -9.61 -4.97 20.94
C PHE A 211 -10.93 -5.71 21.23
N PHE A 212 -10.93 -7.04 21.27
CA PHE A 212 -12.13 -7.82 21.62
C PHE A 212 -12.54 -7.65 23.09
N GLN A 213 -11.58 -7.48 24.01
CA GLN A 213 -11.86 -7.15 25.40
C GLN A 213 -12.68 -5.86 25.51
N THR A 214 -12.37 -4.86 24.68
CA THR A 214 -12.97 -3.51 24.70
C THR A 214 -14.11 -3.36 23.67
N LYS A 215 -14.96 -4.38 23.55
CA LYS A 215 -16.17 -4.40 22.70
C LYS A 215 -15.89 -4.33 21.18
N GLY A 216 -14.68 -4.67 20.76
CA GLY A 216 -14.37 -4.84 19.34
C GLY A 216 -15.13 -6.02 18.74
N THR A 217 -15.64 -5.86 17.52
CA THR A 217 -16.54 -6.85 16.89
C THR A 217 -15.95 -7.51 15.65
N LEU A 218 -15.13 -6.78 14.90
CA LEU A 218 -14.46 -7.27 13.70
C LEU A 218 -13.05 -6.69 13.62
N GLN A 219 -12.07 -7.57 13.38
CA GLN A 219 -10.68 -7.19 13.18
C GLN A 219 -10.12 -7.87 11.93
N ASN A 220 -9.40 -7.10 11.12
CA ASN A 220 -8.73 -7.58 9.92
C ASN A 220 -7.20 -7.39 10.04
N TYR A 221 -6.43 -8.40 9.63
CA TYR A 221 -4.97 -8.32 9.59
C TYR A 221 -4.53 -7.70 8.26
N TYR A 222 -3.82 -6.58 8.35
CA TYR A 222 -3.17 -5.95 7.20
C TYR A 222 -1.66 -6.17 7.36
N MET A 223 -1.04 -7.21 6.80
CA MET A 223 -1.57 -8.20 5.86
C MET A 223 -1.68 -9.57 6.51
N TYR A 224 -2.72 -10.33 6.17
CA TYR A 224 -2.74 -11.77 6.48
C TYR A 224 -1.82 -12.57 5.55
N HIS A 225 -1.79 -12.18 4.28
CA HIS A 225 -0.79 -12.56 3.28
C HIS A 225 -0.52 -11.31 2.44
N GLY A 226 0.73 -10.83 2.42
CA GLY A 226 1.08 -9.63 1.66
C GLY A 226 1.51 -9.93 0.22
N GLY A 227 2.34 -10.96 0.01
CA GLY A 227 2.71 -11.44 -1.32
C GLY A 227 3.79 -10.60 -2.02
N THR A 228 3.61 -10.34 -3.32
CA THR A 228 4.64 -9.73 -4.17
C THR A 228 4.03 -8.67 -5.11
N ASN A 229 4.70 -7.52 -5.20
CA ASN A 229 4.47 -6.48 -6.19
C ASN A 229 5.04 -6.91 -7.56
N PHE A 230 4.27 -7.68 -8.33
CA PHE A 230 4.68 -8.17 -9.65
C PHE A 230 4.63 -7.11 -10.75
N GLY A 231 5.62 -7.17 -11.65
CA GLY A 231 5.69 -6.26 -12.79
C GLY A 231 6.20 -4.90 -12.37
N ARG A 232 5.68 -3.84 -12.99
CA ARG A 232 6.14 -2.46 -12.78
C ARG A 232 5.06 -1.46 -12.36
N THR A 233 3.80 -1.85 -12.45
CA THR A 233 2.64 -1.02 -12.10
C THR A 233 2.07 -1.37 -10.72
N SER A 234 2.87 -2.05 -9.90
CA SER A 234 2.59 -2.45 -8.52
C SER A 234 3.66 -1.87 -7.60
N GLY A 235 3.29 -1.52 -6.36
CA GLY A 235 4.23 -0.87 -5.43
C GLY A 235 4.44 0.62 -5.73
N GLY A 236 4.59 1.46 -4.71
CA GLY A 236 5.05 2.83 -4.93
C GLY A 236 5.21 3.70 -3.68
N PRO A 237 5.95 4.81 -3.79
CA PRO A 237 7.24 4.92 -4.47
C PRO A 237 8.32 4.20 -3.62
N TYR A 238 9.34 3.61 -4.25
CA TYR A 238 10.44 2.95 -3.54
C TYR A 238 10.04 1.79 -2.61
N ILE A 239 8.86 1.21 -2.82
CA ILE A 239 8.46 -0.06 -2.20
C ILE A 239 9.20 -1.18 -2.93
N VAL A 240 9.77 -2.14 -2.19
CA VAL A 240 10.45 -3.29 -2.80
C VAL A 240 9.43 -4.24 -3.46
N THR A 241 9.92 -5.12 -4.33
CA THR A 241 9.10 -6.14 -4.99
C THR A 241 8.42 -7.07 -3.99
N SER A 242 9.10 -7.44 -2.90
CA SER A 242 8.48 -8.23 -1.82
C SER A 242 7.51 -7.36 -1.02
N TYR A 243 6.30 -7.86 -0.82
CA TYR A 243 5.32 -7.26 0.09
C TYR A 243 5.00 -8.23 1.22
N ASP A 244 5.99 -8.98 1.71
CA ASP A 244 5.84 -9.98 2.78
C ASP A 244 5.12 -9.43 4.02
N TYR A 245 5.47 -8.20 4.43
CA TYR A 245 4.85 -7.47 5.54
C TYR A 245 5.01 -8.13 6.91
N ASP A 246 5.90 -9.13 7.05
CA ASP A 246 5.98 -9.99 8.23
C ASP A 246 4.60 -10.61 8.55
N ALA A 247 3.86 -10.96 7.49
CA ALA A 247 2.50 -11.45 7.57
C ALA A 247 2.44 -12.89 8.15
N PRO A 248 1.30 -13.32 8.71
CA PRO A 248 1.09 -14.71 9.13
C PRO A 248 1.34 -15.73 8.02
N LEU A 249 1.05 -15.38 6.76
CA LEU A 249 1.51 -16.11 5.58
C LEU A 249 2.57 -15.29 4.87
N ASP A 250 3.77 -15.86 4.72
CA ASP A 250 4.90 -15.18 4.09
C ASP A 250 4.64 -14.87 2.59
N GLU A 251 5.58 -14.17 1.96
CA GLU A 251 5.53 -13.82 0.52
C GLU A 251 5.24 -15.03 -0.38
N TYR A 252 5.70 -16.23 0.00
CA TYR A 252 5.57 -17.46 -0.77
C TYR A 252 4.33 -18.29 -0.39
N GLY A 253 3.51 -17.79 0.53
CA GLY A 253 2.29 -18.45 1.01
C GLY A 253 2.52 -19.53 2.07
N MET A 254 3.71 -19.59 2.67
CA MET A 254 4.02 -20.51 3.77
C MET A 254 3.61 -19.90 5.11
N SER A 255 3.23 -20.74 6.08
CA SER A 255 2.89 -20.27 7.42
C SER A 255 4.12 -19.77 8.18
N ALA A 256 4.16 -18.47 8.50
CA ALA A 256 5.23 -17.86 9.26
C ALA A 256 5.05 -18.16 10.76
N GLN A 257 5.82 -19.13 11.28
CA GLN A 257 5.76 -19.50 12.70
C GLN A 257 6.78 -18.73 13.54
N PRO A 258 6.41 -18.27 14.76
CA PRO A 258 5.23 -18.71 15.51
C PRO A 258 3.97 -17.85 15.27
N LYS A 259 4.05 -16.77 14.48
CA LYS A 259 2.98 -15.79 14.33
C LYS A 259 1.66 -16.43 13.88
N TRP A 260 1.68 -17.21 12.81
CA TRP A 260 0.48 -17.86 12.30
C TRP A 260 -0.19 -18.78 13.33
N GLY A 261 0.58 -19.66 13.97
CA GLY A 261 0.03 -20.63 14.93
C GLY A 261 -0.44 -19.97 16.22
N HIS A 262 0.28 -18.96 16.70
CA HIS A 262 -0.12 -18.19 17.89
C HIS A 262 -1.44 -17.44 17.66
N LEU A 263 -1.59 -16.79 16.50
CA LEU A 263 -2.86 -16.14 16.13
C LEU A 263 -3.99 -17.15 15.89
N LYS A 264 -3.71 -18.32 15.34
CA LYS A 264 -4.69 -19.41 15.21
C LYS A 264 -5.24 -19.83 16.58
N GLU A 265 -4.38 -19.98 17.59
CA GLU A 265 -4.80 -20.29 18.97
C GLU A 265 -5.61 -19.14 19.59
N LEU A 266 -5.24 -17.88 19.32
CA LEU A 266 -6.03 -16.71 19.70
C LEU A 266 -7.44 -16.75 19.08
N HIS A 267 -7.56 -17.01 17.79
CA HIS A 267 -8.87 -17.09 17.12
C HIS A 267 -9.73 -18.22 17.67
N ALA A 268 -9.13 -19.38 17.92
CA ALA A 268 -9.82 -20.51 18.53
C ALA A 268 -10.36 -20.15 19.92
N SER A 269 -9.58 -19.43 20.73
CA SER A 269 -10.00 -19.00 22.07
C SER A 269 -11.08 -17.91 22.04
N ILE A 270 -11.01 -16.94 21.11
CA ILE A 270 -12.08 -15.95 20.89
C ILE A 270 -13.37 -16.64 20.42
N LYS A 271 -13.28 -17.65 19.54
CA LYS A 271 -14.45 -18.41 19.08
C LYS A 271 -15.16 -19.18 20.19
N LEU A 272 -14.45 -19.66 21.21
CA LEU A 272 -15.08 -20.24 22.40
C LEU A 272 -15.94 -19.21 23.16
N MET A 273 -15.65 -17.92 23.00
CA MET A 273 -16.34 -16.81 23.65
C MET A 273 -17.40 -16.16 22.76
N GLU A 274 -17.62 -16.63 21.53
CA GLU A 274 -18.44 -15.96 20.52
C GLU A 274 -19.85 -15.59 21.04
N LYS A 275 -20.53 -16.50 21.73
CA LYS A 275 -21.85 -16.20 22.33
C LYS A 275 -21.79 -15.14 23.43
N ALA A 276 -20.76 -15.17 24.28
CA ALA A 276 -20.55 -14.18 25.34
C ALA A 276 -20.24 -12.80 24.76
N LEU A 277 -19.40 -12.73 23.73
CA LEU A 277 -19.03 -11.48 23.07
C LEU A 277 -20.19 -10.85 22.28
N THR A 278 -21.13 -11.67 21.81
CA THR A 278 -22.26 -11.20 20.97
C THR A 278 -23.51 -10.86 21.75
N TYR A 279 -23.82 -11.59 22.83
CA TYR A 279 -25.07 -11.43 23.59
C TYR A 279 -24.87 -11.07 25.06
N GLY A 280 -23.63 -11.15 25.57
CA GLY A 280 -23.34 -10.86 26.97
C GLY A 280 -23.26 -9.35 27.24
N GLU A 281 -23.67 -8.97 28.44
CA GLU A 281 -23.41 -7.66 29.02
C GLU A 281 -21.97 -7.58 29.53
N VAL A 282 -21.39 -6.39 29.46
CA VAL A 282 -19.97 -6.15 29.78
C VAL A 282 -19.84 -5.53 31.16
N GLU A 283 -19.13 -6.22 32.04
CA GLU A 283 -18.71 -5.73 33.35
C GLU A 283 -17.20 -5.52 33.36
N GLU A 284 -16.75 -4.33 33.75
CA GLU A 284 -15.34 -3.99 33.87
C GLU A 284 -14.97 -3.84 35.35
N HIS A 285 -13.88 -4.50 35.74
CA HIS A 285 -13.30 -4.40 37.08
C HIS A 285 -11.85 -3.98 36.99
N ASP A 286 -11.59 -2.76 37.45
CA ASP A 286 -10.22 -2.30 37.71
C ASP A 286 -9.74 -2.91 39.02
N VAL A 287 -8.57 -3.55 39.00
CA VAL A 287 -7.97 -4.06 40.22
C VAL A 287 -7.39 -2.86 40.96
N MET A 288 -8.15 -2.31 41.92
CA MET A 288 -7.98 -1.01 42.59
C MET A 288 -6.58 -0.68 43.17
N MET A 289 -5.63 -1.62 43.18
CA MET A 289 -4.25 -1.39 43.62
C MET A 289 -3.20 -1.38 42.49
N LEU A 290 -3.59 -1.63 41.24
CA LEU A 290 -2.66 -1.65 40.10
C LEU A 290 -3.36 -1.08 38.84
N TRP A 291 -3.16 0.21 38.53
CA TRP A 291 -3.78 0.91 37.37
C TRP A 291 -3.45 0.30 35.99
N SER A 292 -2.60 -0.72 35.92
CA SER A 292 -2.25 -1.40 34.67
C SER A 292 -3.01 -2.71 34.47
N PHE A 293 -3.93 -3.10 35.37
CA PHE A 293 -4.63 -4.38 35.32
C PHE A 293 -6.13 -4.17 35.21
N GLN A 294 -6.71 -4.72 34.16
CA GLN A 294 -8.14 -4.63 33.89
C GLN A 294 -8.69 -6.04 33.65
N ILE A 295 -9.80 -6.34 34.31
CA ILE A 295 -10.59 -7.55 34.11
C ILE A 295 -11.88 -7.13 33.42
N THR A 296 -12.23 -7.81 32.34
CA THR A 296 -13.49 -7.58 31.62
C THR A 296 -14.24 -8.89 31.51
N LYS A 297 -15.48 -8.90 31.99
CA LYS A 297 -16.37 -10.04 32.00
C LYS A 297 -17.54 -9.79 31.06
N TYR A 298 -17.81 -10.76 30.21
CA TYR A 298 -18.99 -10.84 29.36
C TYR A 298 -19.92 -11.89 29.95
N SER A 299 -21.12 -11.51 30.41
CA SER A 299 -22.09 -12.42 31.01
C SER A 299 -23.52 -11.98 30.75
N GLY A 300 -24.47 -12.90 30.81
CA GLY A 300 -25.88 -12.60 30.62
C GLY A 300 -26.75 -13.85 30.64
N ASP A 301 -28.06 -13.67 30.58
CA ASP A 301 -29.02 -14.77 30.63
C ASP A 301 -28.84 -15.72 29.44
N GLY A 302 -28.64 -17.01 29.73
CA GLY A 302 -28.48 -18.05 28.71
C GLY A 302 -27.10 -18.09 28.03
N VAL A 303 -26.11 -17.33 28.54
CA VAL A 303 -24.76 -17.27 27.98
C VAL A 303 -23.73 -17.71 29.03
N ASN A 304 -22.77 -18.55 28.63
CA ASN A 304 -21.65 -18.89 29.49
C ASN A 304 -20.74 -17.66 29.68
N PRO A 305 -20.41 -17.28 30.92
CA PRO A 305 -19.61 -16.09 31.16
C PRO A 305 -18.18 -16.28 30.64
N ALA A 306 -17.62 -15.23 30.06
CA ALA A 306 -16.27 -15.25 29.53
C ALA A 306 -15.49 -14.01 29.93
N CYS A 307 -14.20 -14.18 30.25
CA CYS A 307 -13.40 -13.15 30.89
C CYS A 307 -12.07 -12.92 30.15
N PHE A 308 -11.68 -11.65 30.07
CA PHE A 308 -10.33 -11.23 29.73
C PHE A 308 -9.64 -10.66 30.97
N LEU A 309 -8.40 -11.06 31.21
CA LEU A 309 -7.57 -10.49 32.27
C LEU A 309 -6.32 -9.90 31.62
N SER A 310 -6.21 -8.57 31.66
CA SER A 310 -5.16 -7.83 30.96
C SER A 310 -4.15 -7.22 31.92
N ASN A 311 -2.88 -7.33 31.57
CA ASN A 311 -1.76 -6.64 32.18
C ASN A 311 -1.13 -5.71 31.14
N GLN A 312 -1.40 -4.40 31.26
CA GLN A 312 -0.88 -3.35 30.40
C GLN A 312 0.49 -2.82 30.88
N ASN A 313 1.08 -3.40 31.93
CA ASN A 313 2.43 -3.05 32.35
C ASN A 313 3.45 -3.73 31.41
N SER A 314 4.25 -2.93 30.72
CA SER A 314 5.24 -3.45 29.76
C SER A 314 6.50 -4.06 30.38
N LYS A 315 6.65 -4.01 31.71
CA LYS A 315 7.87 -4.43 32.42
C LYS A 315 7.64 -5.47 33.50
N LEU A 316 6.48 -5.43 34.16
CA LEU A 316 6.23 -6.22 35.36
C LEU A 316 5.18 -7.28 35.10
N ASN A 317 5.55 -8.52 35.39
CA ASN A 317 4.60 -9.61 35.56
C ASN A 317 3.82 -9.39 36.87
N ALA A 318 2.61 -9.92 36.95
CA ALA A 318 1.88 -9.96 38.21
C ALA A 318 1.07 -11.24 38.37
N THR A 319 0.68 -11.47 39.61
CA THR A 319 -0.24 -12.52 40.00
C THR A 319 -1.45 -11.86 40.61
N ILE A 320 -2.64 -12.16 40.10
CA ILE A 320 -3.91 -11.58 40.58
C ILE A 320 -4.85 -12.69 41.04
N ASP A 321 -5.64 -12.39 42.06
CA ASP A 321 -6.72 -13.27 42.52
C ASP A 321 -8.05 -12.75 41.98
N TYR A 322 -8.79 -13.60 41.25
CA TYR A 322 -10.10 -13.29 40.70
C TYR A 322 -11.04 -14.49 40.86
N GLU A 323 -12.24 -14.24 41.40
CA GLU A 323 -13.26 -15.26 41.71
C GLU A 323 -12.70 -16.52 42.44
N GLY A 324 -11.77 -16.30 43.39
CA GLY A 324 -11.19 -17.37 44.21
C GLY A 324 -10.12 -18.22 43.50
N ARG A 325 -9.63 -17.78 42.34
CA ARG A 325 -8.51 -18.40 41.61
C ARG A 325 -7.39 -17.40 41.38
N THR A 326 -6.18 -17.93 41.38
CA THR A 326 -4.95 -17.14 41.18
C THR A 326 -4.47 -17.28 39.74
N TYR A 327 -4.24 -16.15 39.06
CA TYR A 327 -3.77 -16.10 37.68
C TYR A 327 -2.43 -15.38 37.58
N PHE A 328 -1.47 -15.99 36.89
CA PHE A 328 -0.20 -15.36 36.55
C PHE A 328 -0.29 -14.69 35.18
N LEU A 329 -0.15 -13.37 35.16
CA LEU A 329 -0.18 -12.51 33.99
C LEU A 329 1.23 -11.98 33.68
N PRO A 330 1.87 -12.46 32.60
CA PRO A 330 3.08 -11.84 32.08
C PRO A 330 2.89 -10.33 31.79
N ALA A 331 3.99 -9.59 31.79
CA ALA A 331 4.03 -8.21 31.32
C ALA A 331 3.44 -8.12 29.90
N TRP A 332 2.67 -7.06 29.64
CA TRP A 332 2.06 -6.78 28.34
C TRP A 332 1.30 -7.98 27.74
N SER A 333 0.35 -8.52 28.50
CA SER A 333 -0.38 -9.72 28.10
C SER A 333 -1.87 -9.67 28.44
N VAL A 334 -2.67 -10.44 27.69
CA VAL A 334 -4.07 -10.71 28.00
C VAL A 334 -4.27 -12.22 28.10
N SER A 335 -4.84 -12.67 29.21
CA SER A 335 -5.33 -14.03 29.41
C SER A 335 -6.80 -14.13 29.05
N ILE A 336 -7.16 -15.17 28.30
CA ILE A 336 -8.51 -15.43 27.78
C ILE A 336 -9.10 -16.64 28.50
N LEU A 337 -10.24 -16.46 29.15
CA LEU A 337 -10.94 -17.45 29.96
C LEU A 337 -12.40 -17.59 29.48
N PRO A 338 -12.70 -18.53 28.57
CA PRO A 338 -14.04 -18.68 27.99
C PRO A 338 -15.14 -19.11 28.97
N ASP A 339 -14.76 -19.52 30.18
CA ASP A 339 -15.65 -19.92 31.29
C ASP A 339 -15.44 -19.05 32.54
N CYS A 340 -14.68 -17.94 32.42
CA CYS A 340 -14.18 -17.09 33.50
C CYS A 340 -13.34 -17.81 34.58
N LYS A 341 -12.93 -19.07 34.34
CA LYS A 341 -12.28 -19.93 35.34
C LYS A 341 -10.95 -20.52 34.88
N SER A 342 -10.84 -20.88 33.60
CA SER A 342 -9.75 -21.68 33.06
C SER A 342 -9.05 -20.89 31.95
N GLU A 343 -7.79 -20.52 32.17
CA GLU A 343 -6.99 -19.86 31.14
C GLU A 343 -6.69 -20.85 30.01
N VAL A 344 -7.24 -20.60 28.83
CA VAL A 344 -6.98 -21.43 27.64
C VAL A 344 -5.87 -20.84 26.77
N TYR A 345 -5.70 -19.52 26.83
CA TYR A 345 -4.74 -18.76 26.02
C TYR A 345 -4.24 -17.53 26.79
N ASN A 346 -2.97 -17.18 26.60
CA ASN A 346 -2.40 -15.89 27.01
C ASN A 346 -1.51 -15.36 25.88
N THR A 347 -1.63 -14.08 25.57
CA THR A 347 -0.99 -13.47 24.40
C THR A 347 0.54 -13.48 24.45
N ALA A 348 1.16 -13.61 25.63
CA ALA A 348 2.61 -13.71 25.80
C ALA A 348 3.13 -15.14 25.99
N LYS A 349 2.24 -16.14 26.13
CA LYS A 349 2.62 -17.57 26.31
C LYS A 349 2.57 -18.31 24.97
N VAL A 350 3.57 -18.11 24.12
CA VAL A 350 3.65 -18.73 22.79
C VAL A 350 3.96 -20.23 22.91
N LYS A 351 3.02 -21.08 22.48
CA LYS A 351 3.16 -22.55 22.46
C LYS A 351 3.62 -23.11 21.12
N THR A 352 3.43 -22.32 20.06
CA THR A 352 3.79 -22.74 18.70
C THR A 352 5.30 -22.70 18.50
N GLN A 353 5.85 -23.73 17.86
CA GLN A 353 7.27 -23.81 17.53
C GLN A 353 7.63 -22.81 16.41
N THR A 354 8.69 -22.02 16.63
CA THR A 354 9.24 -21.12 15.61
C THR A 354 9.82 -21.89 14.42
N SER A 355 9.48 -21.46 13.21
CA SER A 355 10.08 -21.94 11.97
C SER A 355 11.11 -20.94 11.46
N LEU A 356 12.23 -21.42 10.94
CA LEU A 356 13.20 -20.57 10.24
C LEU A 356 13.12 -20.84 8.75
N MET A 357 12.83 -19.79 7.99
CA MET A 357 12.85 -19.85 6.54
C MET A 357 14.30 -19.95 6.05
N VAL A 358 14.57 -20.93 5.19
CA VAL A 358 15.90 -21.15 4.63
C VAL A 358 15.78 -21.23 3.11
N LYS A 359 16.39 -20.28 2.41
CA LYS A 359 16.55 -20.33 0.95
C LYS A 359 17.64 -21.36 0.62
N LYS A 360 17.24 -22.57 0.25
CA LYS A 360 18.16 -23.63 -0.20
C LYS A 360 18.33 -23.54 -1.72
N ARG A 361 19.52 -23.89 -2.19
CA ARG A 361 19.74 -24.06 -3.63
C ARG A 361 18.79 -25.12 -4.17
N ASN A 362 18.10 -24.83 -5.27
CA ASN A 362 17.21 -25.80 -5.90
C ASN A 362 18.05 -26.94 -6.52
N THR A 363 18.02 -28.13 -5.90
CA THR A 363 18.73 -29.32 -6.40
C THR A 363 17.99 -30.02 -7.54
N ALA A 364 16.73 -29.67 -7.82
CA ALA A 364 16.02 -30.17 -9.00
C ALA A 364 16.67 -29.68 -10.32
N MET A 365 17.43 -28.58 -10.28
CA MET A 365 18.22 -28.07 -11.41
C MET A 365 19.59 -28.76 -11.57
N GLU A 366 19.99 -29.65 -10.66
CA GLU A 366 21.22 -30.45 -10.84
C GLU A 366 21.00 -31.61 -11.83
N ALA A 367 19.74 -31.95 -12.16
CA ALA A 367 19.40 -33.03 -13.10
C ALA A 367 18.99 -32.56 -14.51
N SER A 368 18.65 -31.28 -14.75
CA SER A 368 18.53 -30.76 -16.12
C SER A 368 18.67 -29.24 -16.21
N GLU A 369 19.53 -28.83 -17.15
CA GLU A 369 19.72 -27.49 -17.72
C GLU A 369 20.60 -26.51 -16.93
N VAL A 370 21.89 -26.53 -17.28
CA VAL A 370 22.76 -25.35 -17.16
C VAL A 370 22.03 -24.18 -17.84
N LEU A 371 21.79 -23.08 -17.11
CA LEU A 371 21.23 -21.87 -17.73
C LEU A 371 22.22 -21.35 -18.78
N TYR A 372 21.83 -21.40 -20.05
CA TYR A 372 22.60 -20.81 -21.14
C TYR A 372 22.22 -19.35 -21.30
N TRP A 373 23.09 -18.47 -20.86
CA TRP A 373 22.90 -17.03 -20.96
C TRP A 373 23.22 -16.55 -22.38
N SER A 374 22.27 -15.88 -23.00
CA SER A 374 22.50 -14.99 -24.14
C SER A 374 22.36 -13.56 -23.65
N TRP A 375 23.18 -12.66 -24.16
CA TRP A 375 23.12 -11.25 -23.82
C TRP A 375 23.02 -10.41 -25.09
N ARG A 376 22.26 -9.32 -25.02
CA ARG A 376 22.18 -8.31 -26.05
C ARG A 376 22.36 -6.95 -25.40
N PRO A 377 23.27 -6.10 -25.90
CA PRO A 377 23.40 -4.76 -25.35
C PRO A 377 22.16 -3.95 -25.72
N GLU A 378 21.59 -3.24 -24.75
CA GLU A 378 20.57 -2.26 -25.04
C GLU A 378 21.16 -1.19 -25.96
N ARG A 379 20.53 -0.95 -27.10
CA ARG A 379 21.03 0.01 -28.09
C ARG A 379 20.66 1.42 -27.68
N LEU A 380 21.17 1.85 -26.52
CA LEU A 380 21.05 3.22 -26.00
C LEU A 380 21.62 4.23 -27.00
N GLY A 381 22.53 3.82 -27.89
CA GLY A 381 23.28 4.71 -28.77
C GLY A 381 22.47 5.56 -29.75
N THR A 382 21.20 5.28 -30.03
CA THR A 382 20.35 6.21 -30.79
C THR A 382 19.78 7.29 -29.87
N SER A 383 19.07 6.91 -28.81
CA SER A 383 18.51 7.84 -27.82
C SER A 383 19.59 8.68 -27.13
N ALA A 384 20.68 8.06 -26.67
CA ALA A 384 21.79 8.71 -25.97
C ALA A 384 22.61 9.65 -26.89
N LYS A 385 22.52 9.48 -28.22
CA LYS A 385 23.06 10.44 -29.21
C LYS A 385 22.01 11.46 -29.67
N GLY A 386 20.84 11.47 -29.06
CA GLY A 386 19.75 12.42 -29.34
C GLY A 386 18.94 12.12 -30.59
N PHE A 387 18.82 10.85 -30.97
CA PHE A 387 17.97 10.39 -32.07
C PHE A 387 16.73 9.64 -31.55
N GLY A 388 15.64 9.73 -32.31
CA GLY A 388 14.39 9.02 -31.98
C GLY A 388 13.50 9.73 -30.96
N GLY A 389 13.68 11.04 -30.80
CA GLY A 389 12.73 11.87 -30.06
C GLY A 389 11.36 11.87 -30.76
N THR A 390 10.30 11.71 -29.98
CA THR A 390 8.92 11.70 -30.47
C THR A 390 8.39 13.10 -30.68
N PHE A 391 8.77 14.05 -29.81
CA PHE A 391 8.39 15.46 -29.92
C PHE A 391 9.43 16.37 -29.22
N THR A 392 9.28 17.69 -29.38
CA THR A 392 10.15 18.71 -28.78
C THR A 392 9.37 19.86 -28.17
N VAL A 393 9.82 20.39 -27.03
CA VAL A 393 9.21 21.56 -26.37
C VAL A 393 10.31 22.49 -25.81
N ASN A 394 10.01 23.79 -25.66
CA ASN A 394 10.94 24.81 -25.17
C ASN A 394 10.89 24.99 -23.64
N ASN A 395 10.76 23.89 -22.91
CA ASN A 395 10.76 23.83 -21.45
C ASN A 395 10.93 22.38 -21.00
N LEU A 396 11.22 22.20 -19.71
CA LEU A 396 11.29 20.89 -19.06
C LEU A 396 9.89 20.39 -18.67
N LEU A 397 9.48 19.27 -19.26
CA LEU A 397 8.22 18.58 -18.92
C LEU A 397 8.37 17.56 -17.78
N GLU A 398 7.29 17.45 -17.03
CA GLU A 398 7.12 16.50 -15.93
C GLU A 398 6.97 15.06 -16.45
N GLN A 399 7.66 14.12 -15.79
CA GLN A 399 7.79 12.75 -16.32
C GLN A 399 6.46 12.01 -16.36
N LYS A 400 5.64 12.06 -15.29
CA LYS A 400 4.35 11.36 -15.28
C LYS A 400 3.41 11.89 -16.37
N SER A 401 3.43 13.19 -16.63
CA SER A 401 2.63 13.82 -17.70
C SER A 401 3.04 13.36 -19.10
N VAL A 402 4.32 13.05 -19.30
CA VAL A 402 4.84 12.62 -20.61
C VAL A 402 4.75 11.10 -20.80
N THR A 403 5.06 10.31 -19.77
CA THR A 403 5.07 8.85 -19.87
C THR A 403 3.70 8.22 -19.63
N LEU A 404 2.80 8.91 -18.93
CA LEU A 404 1.54 8.35 -18.41
C LEU A 404 1.74 7.03 -17.66
N ASP A 405 2.93 6.86 -17.09
CA ASP A 405 3.37 5.63 -16.44
C ASP A 405 3.30 4.38 -17.34
N GLU A 406 3.39 4.51 -18.67
CA GLU A 406 3.56 3.36 -19.57
C GLU A 406 4.96 2.74 -19.47
N SER A 407 5.91 3.53 -19.01
CA SER A 407 7.31 3.14 -18.88
C SER A 407 7.95 3.93 -17.75
N ASP A 408 8.82 3.26 -17.00
CA ASP A 408 9.61 3.90 -15.96
C ASP A 408 10.62 4.91 -16.50
N TYR A 409 10.99 4.76 -17.77
CA TYR A 409 12.06 5.52 -18.42
C TYR A 409 11.55 6.68 -19.27
N LEU A 410 12.15 7.86 -19.09
CA LEU A 410 11.97 9.02 -19.97
C LEU A 410 13.32 9.65 -20.34
N TRP A 411 13.53 9.86 -21.64
CA TRP A 411 14.69 10.57 -22.16
C TRP A 411 14.39 12.06 -22.36
N TYR A 412 15.28 12.90 -21.86
CA TYR A 412 15.35 14.34 -22.08
C TYR A 412 16.63 14.66 -22.84
N THR A 413 16.52 15.18 -24.07
CA THR A 413 17.69 15.46 -24.91
C THR A 413 17.75 16.93 -25.30
N THR A 414 18.91 17.55 -25.14
CA THR A 414 19.18 18.89 -25.68
C THR A 414 20.57 18.96 -26.34
N ARG A 415 20.85 20.07 -27.04
CA ARG A 415 22.09 20.25 -27.82
C ARG A 415 22.83 21.50 -27.36
N GLN A 416 24.16 21.40 -27.21
CA GLN A 416 24.97 22.50 -26.71
C GLN A 416 26.41 22.55 -27.26
N LYS A 417 27.11 23.68 -27.15
CA LYS A 417 28.39 23.94 -27.85
C LYS A 417 29.67 24.12 -27.01
N GLU A 418 29.63 24.07 -25.68
CA GLU A 418 30.72 24.57 -24.81
C GLU A 418 31.07 23.64 -23.63
N GLU A 419 32.27 23.78 -23.05
CA GLU A 419 32.81 22.96 -21.94
C GLU A 419 32.34 23.41 -20.55
N PHE A 420 31.72 22.51 -19.75
CA PHE A 420 31.08 22.86 -18.49
C PHE A 420 30.92 21.70 -17.50
N THR A 421 30.61 22.00 -16.24
CA THR A 421 30.05 21.05 -15.26
C THR A 421 28.54 20.96 -15.43
N LEU A 422 28.01 19.76 -15.64
CA LEU A 422 26.58 19.52 -15.74
C LEU A 422 25.98 19.38 -14.34
N SER A 423 25.03 20.25 -14.00
CA SER A 423 24.25 20.22 -12.77
C SER A 423 22.76 20.08 -13.12
N VAL A 424 22.11 19.03 -12.64
CA VAL A 424 20.71 18.70 -12.96
C VAL A 424 19.94 18.53 -11.67
N ASN A 425 18.95 19.39 -11.45
CA ASN A 425 17.98 19.21 -10.38
C ASN A 425 16.84 18.30 -10.86
N THR A 426 16.47 17.31 -10.05
CA THR A 426 15.43 16.34 -10.38
C THR A 426 14.61 16.00 -9.14
N THR A 427 13.32 15.74 -9.36
CA THR A 427 12.44 15.17 -8.35
C THR A 427 12.22 13.70 -8.70
N GLY A 428 12.91 12.85 -7.98
CA GLY A 428 12.83 11.41 -8.11
C GLY A 428 13.76 10.81 -9.15
N HIS A 429 13.53 9.53 -9.44
CA HIS A 429 14.19 8.56 -8.55
C HIS A 429 15.63 8.25 -8.96
N ILE A 430 15.86 8.04 -10.26
CA ILE A 430 17.17 7.72 -10.81
C ILE A 430 17.44 8.61 -12.02
N LEU A 431 18.67 9.09 -12.14
CA LEU A 431 19.14 9.89 -13.27
C LEU A 431 20.43 9.32 -13.84
N HIS A 432 20.44 9.06 -15.14
CA HIS A 432 21.64 8.76 -15.90
C HIS A 432 21.90 9.87 -16.92
N ALA A 433 23.10 10.45 -16.88
CA ALA A 433 23.49 11.49 -17.82
C ALA A 433 24.43 10.94 -18.88
N PHE A 434 24.15 11.26 -20.14
CA PHE A 434 24.96 10.91 -21.30
C PHE A 434 25.38 12.17 -22.05
N VAL A 435 26.63 12.21 -22.50
CA VAL A 435 27.14 13.25 -23.39
C VAL A 435 27.69 12.58 -24.65
N ASN A 436 27.18 12.98 -25.81
CA ASN A 436 27.53 12.42 -27.12
C ASN A 436 27.42 10.87 -27.17
N GLY A 437 26.41 10.33 -26.49
CA GLY A 437 26.17 8.89 -26.41
C GLY A 437 27.03 8.11 -25.41
N ARG A 438 27.88 8.78 -24.61
CA ARG A 438 28.68 8.14 -23.54
C ARG A 438 28.10 8.47 -22.18
N LEU A 439 27.96 7.47 -21.31
CA LEU A 439 27.54 7.67 -19.93
C LEU A 439 28.61 8.48 -19.19
N VAL A 440 28.22 9.61 -18.62
CA VAL A 440 29.11 10.48 -17.83
C VAL A 440 28.88 10.35 -16.33
N GLY A 441 27.72 9.82 -15.94
CA GLY A 441 27.43 9.51 -14.55
C GLY A 441 26.01 9.04 -14.34
N SER A 442 25.81 8.41 -13.19
CA SER A 442 24.52 8.00 -12.67
C SER A 442 24.38 8.53 -11.26
N SER A 443 23.20 8.96 -10.88
CA SER A 443 22.84 9.21 -9.48
C SER A 443 21.49 8.59 -9.21
N GLN A 444 21.38 8.02 -8.03
CA GLN A 444 20.14 7.60 -7.41
C GLN A 444 20.10 8.36 -6.08
N TYR A 445 18.96 8.96 -5.76
CA TYR A 445 18.81 9.59 -4.45
C TYR A 445 17.45 9.25 -3.87
N GLY A 446 17.52 8.66 -2.69
CA GLY A 446 16.40 8.21 -1.88
C GLY A 446 16.84 7.94 -0.44
N LEU A 447 17.84 8.68 0.06
CA LEU A 447 18.19 8.57 1.47
C LEU A 447 17.13 9.33 2.28
N ALA A 448 16.48 8.65 3.24
CA ALA A 448 15.57 9.23 4.23
C ALA A 448 14.35 9.99 3.65
N GLY A 449 13.75 9.49 2.57
CA GLY A 449 12.49 10.06 2.04
C GLY A 449 12.64 11.32 1.19
N GLN A 450 13.86 11.82 0.98
CA GLN A 450 14.11 12.96 0.09
C GLN A 450 14.12 12.51 -1.38
N LEU A 451 13.05 12.83 -2.10
CA LEU A 451 12.93 12.58 -3.55
C LEU A 451 13.69 13.62 -4.39
N ASN A 452 13.95 14.81 -3.86
CA ASN A 452 14.64 15.88 -4.57
C ASN A 452 16.16 15.75 -4.43
N PHE A 453 16.90 15.79 -5.55
CA PHE A 453 18.35 15.82 -5.52
C PHE A 453 18.96 16.53 -6.72
N THR A 454 20.21 16.96 -6.54
CA THR A 454 21.02 17.56 -7.60
C THR A 454 22.11 16.59 -8.03
N PHE A 455 22.12 16.23 -9.31
CA PHE A 455 23.21 15.51 -9.95
C PHE A 455 24.27 16.49 -10.45
N GLU A 456 25.52 16.33 -10.03
CA GLU A 456 26.63 17.15 -10.52
C GLU A 456 27.81 16.30 -11.01
N ARG A 457 28.20 16.54 -12.27
CA ARG A 457 29.37 15.90 -12.88
C ARG A 457 30.08 16.86 -13.83
N LYS A 458 31.41 16.89 -13.73
CA LYS A 458 32.25 17.53 -14.74
C LYS A 458 32.18 16.71 -16.03
N VAL A 459 31.86 17.36 -17.14
CA VAL A 459 31.70 16.70 -18.45
C VAL A 459 32.60 17.36 -19.48
N TRP A 460 33.14 16.54 -20.39
CA TRP A 460 33.95 17.03 -21.51
C TRP A 460 33.12 17.07 -22.76
N PHE A 461 33.17 18.19 -23.45
CA PHE A 461 32.46 18.43 -24.69
C PHE A 461 33.44 18.44 -25.86
N ASN A 462 33.03 17.89 -26.99
CA ASN A 462 33.81 17.98 -28.21
C ASN A 462 33.66 19.39 -28.81
N PRO A 463 34.64 19.87 -29.60
CA PRO A 463 34.46 21.10 -30.37
C PRO A 463 33.20 21.03 -31.25
N GLY A 464 32.37 22.07 -31.20
CA GLY A 464 31.15 22.16 -31.99
C GLY A 464 29.91 21.65 -31.25
N ARG A 465 28.96 21.04 -31.96
CA ARG A 465 27.64 20.69 -31.41
C ARG A 465 27.69 19.35 -30.69
N ASN A 466 27.40 19.40 -29.40
CA ASN A 466 27.28 18.26 -28.51
C ASN A 466 25.82 17.95 -28.20
N VAL A 467 25.58 16.72 -27.78
CA VAL A 467 24.26 16.24 -27.35
C VAL A 467 24.34 15.84 -25.89
N ILE A 468 23.44 16.38 -25.08
CA ILE A 468 23.21 15.99 -23.70
C ILE A 468 21.91 15.18 -23.69
N SER A 469 21.99 13.93 -23.25
CA SER A 469 20.81 13.07 -23.10
C SER A 469 20.72 12.62 -21.65
N LEU A 470 19.61 12.93 -20.99
CA LEU A 470 19.33 12.57 -19.62
C LEU A 470 18.25 11.49 -19.62
N LEU A 471 18.54 10.35 -19.03
CA LEU A 471 17.58 9.28 -18.82
C LEU A 471 17.11 9.35 -17.37
N SER A 472 15.88 9.78 -17.17
CA SER A 472 15.21 9.77 -15.88
C SER A 472 14.40 8.49 -15.74
N ALA A 473 14.44 7.88 -14.55
CA ALA A 473 13.75 6.63 -14.23
C ALA A 473 12.93 6.76 -12.94
N THR A 474 11.69 6.30 -12.99
CA THR A 474 10.81 6.14 -11.83
C THR A 474 10.96 4.76 -11.20
N VAL A 475 10.55 4.65 -9.94
CA VAL A 475 10.59 3.44 -9.11
C VAL A 475 9.31 3.45 -8.29
N GLY A 476 8.19 3.15 -8.98
CA GLY A 476 6.84 3.43 -8.51
C GLY A 476 6.54 4.93 -8.42
N LEU A 477 5.28 5.29 -8.25
CA LEU A 477 4.80 6.66 -8.05
C LEU A 477 4.31 6.86 -6.62
N GLN A 478 4.30 8.12 -6.17
CA GLN A 478 3.78 8.49 -4.86
C GLN A 478 2.32 8.02 -4.71
N ASN A 479 1.99 7.44 -3.56
CA ASN A 479 0.73 6.76 -3.30
C ASN A 479 -0.07 7.31 -2.09
N TYR A 480 0.52 8.22 -1.31
CA TYR A 480 -0.09 8.75 -0.09
C TYR A 480 0.28 10.22 0.16
N GLY A 481 -0.60 10.92 0.87
CA GLY A 481 -0.48 12.33 1.25
C GLY A 481 -1.59 13.21 0.67
N ALA A 482 -1.78 14.41 1.20
CA ALA A 482 -2.64 15.41 0.58
C ALA A 482 -2.01 15.87 -0.74
N TYR A 483 -2.82 15.99 -1.81
CA TYR A 483 -2.36 16.41 -3.13
C TYR A 483 -1.14 15.63 -3.67
N TYR A 484 -1.02 14.36 -3.28
CA TYR A 484 0.13 13.51 -3.64
C TYR A 484 0.27 13.34 -5.16
N ASP A 485 -0.84 13.45 -5.87
CA ASP A 485 -0.96 13.36 -7.31
C ASP A 485 -0.22 14.49 -8.02
N LEU A 486 -0.19 15.69 -7.41
CA LEU A 486 0.46 16.90 -7.91
C LEU A 486 1.97 16.92 -7.66
N ALA A 487 2.50 16.02 -6.84
CA ALA A 487 3.92 15.97 -6.54
C ALA A 487 4.75 15.84 -7.84
N PRO A 488 5.76 16.69 -8.09
CA PRO A 488 6.56 16.61 -9.30
C PRO A 488 7.28 15.25 -9.45
N THR A 489 7.55 14.81 -10.67
CA THR A 489 8.38 13.62 -10.92
C THR A 489 9.23 13.81 -12.18
N GLY A 490 10.47 13.34 -12.12
CA GLY A 490 11.50 13.53 -13.13
C GLY A 490 12.13 14.92 -13.09
N ILE A 491 12.62 15.37 -14.25
CA ILE A 491 13.35 16.64 -14.39
C ILE A 491 12.33 17.75 -14.70
N VAL A 492 11.62 18.23 -13.68
CA VAL A 492 10.55 19.23 -13.79
C VAL A 492 10.91 20.52 -13.06
N GLY A 493 10.57 21.66 -13.65
CA GLY A 493 10.87 23.00 -13.10
C GLY A 493 12.35 23.39 -13.14
N GLY A 494 13.25 22.42 -13.29
CA GLY A 494 14.69 22.63 -13.33
C GLY A 494 15.29 23.02 -11.96
N PRO A 495 16.50 23.60 -11.95
CA PRO A 495 17.26 23.98 -13.12
C PRO A 495 18.13 22.84 -13.69
N VAL A 496 18.33 22.85 -15.00
CA VAL A 496 19.42 22.11 -15.66
C VAL A 496 20.49 23.11 -16.08
N LYS A 497 21.65 23.09 -15.42
CA LYS A 497 22.71 24.09 -15.58
C LYS A 497 23.98 23.48 -16.15
N LEU A 498 24.69 24.31 -16.89
CA LEU A 498 26.08 24.12 -17.26
C LEU A 498 26.92 25.18 -16.58
N ILE A 499 27.75 24.76 -15.62
CA ILE A 499 28.52 25.63 -14.72
C ILE A 499 29.99 25.60 -15.15
N GLY A 500 30.49 26.73 -15.64
CA GLY A 500 31.89 26.95 -15.98
C GLY A 500 32.60 27.80 -14.93
N GLU A 501 33.87 28.12 -15.17
CA GLU A 501 34.67 28.92 -14.23
C GLU A 501 34.14 30.36 -14.08
N ASN A 502 33.63 30.96 -15.17
CA ASN A 502 33.16 32.35 -15.19
C ASN A 502 31.71 32.53 -15.71
N THR A 503 31.06 31.46 -16.15
CA THR A 503 29.73 31.51 -16.77
C THR A 503 28.87 30.35 -16.29
N THR A 504 27.58 30.61 -16.08
CA THR A 504 26.58 29.56 -15.82
C THR A 504 25.47 29.72 -16.84
N LEU A 505 25.19 28.65 -17.59
CA LEU A 505 24.10 28.60 -18.55
C LEU A 505 22.96 27.75 -18.01
N ASP A 506 21.75 28.31 -17.99
CA ASP A 506 20.54 27.57 -17.66
C ASP A 506 19.88 27.04 -18.93
N LEU A 507 19.80 25.71 -19.05
CA LEU A 507 19.21 24.99 -20.16
C LEU A 507 17.71 24.69 -19.97
N SER A 508 17.10 25.10 -18.85
CA SER A 508 15.73 24.69 -18.51
C SER A 508 14.69 25.14 -19.53
N ASN A 509 14.92 26.30 -20.18
CA ASN A 509 14.04 26.87 -21.21
C ASN A 509 14.55 26.63 -22.64
N TYR A 510 15.53 25.75 -22.82
CA TYR A 510 16.01 25.37 -24.15
C TYR A 510 15.02 24.41 -24.81
N THR A 511 15.21 24.18 -26.11
CA THR A 511 14.49 23.11 -26.80
C THR A 511 14.97 21.75 -26.28
N TRP A 512 14.05 21.00 -25.68
CA TRP A 512 14.23 19.63 -25.22
C TRP A 512 13.45 18.67 -26.11
N SER A 513 14.08 17.55 -26.47
CA SER A 513 13.47 16.44 -27.20
C SER A 513 13.21 15.28 -26.24
N TYR A 514 12.01 14.71 -26.36
CA TYR A 514 11.51 13.68 -25.46
C TYR A 514 11.40 12.33 -26.15
N LYS A 515 11.64 11.25 -25.40
CA LYS A 515 11.34 9.87 -25.83
C LYS A 515 10.95 9.02 -24.63
N VAL A 516 9.75 8.47 -24.66
CA VAL A 516 9.25 7.53 -23.65
C VAL A 516 9.88 6.15 -23.88
N GLY A 517 10.34 5.52 -22.80
CA GLY A 517 10.84 4.16 -22.80
C GLY A 517 12.26 3.97 -23.33
N ILE A 518 12.69 2.71 -23.22
CA ILE A 518 13.91 2.19 -23.83
C ILE A 518 13.56 1.46 -25.13
N HIS A 519 14.55 1.19 -25.98
CA HIS A 519 14.31 0.58 -27.29
C HIS A 519 13.73 -0.83 -27.19
N HIS A 520 13.93 -1.53 -26.08
CA HIS A 520 13.32 -2.85 -25.85
C HIS A 520 11.82 -2.84 -25.56
N ASN A 521 11.28 -1.80 -24.93
CA ASN A 521 9.84 -1.75 -24.57
C ASN A 521 8.92 -1.79 -25.80
N THR A 522 9.43 -1.40 -26.97
CA THR A 522 8.70 -1.42 -28.24
C THR A 522 8.74 -2.78 -28.97
N LEU A 523 9.53 -3.76 -28.49
CA LEU A 523 9.76 -5.03 -29.18
C LEU A 523 9.18 -6.27 -28.47
N LEU A 524 8.37 -6.12 -27.42
CA LEU A 524 7.67 -7.24 -26.72
C LEU A 524 8.59 -8.44 -26.37
N LEU A 525 9.86 -8.19 -26.06
CA LEU A 525 10.84 -9.26 -25.81
C LEU A 525 10.61 -10.01 -24.48
N ASP A 526 9.86 -9.43 -23.55
CA ASP A 526 9.49 -10.08 -22.28
C ASP A 526 8.65 -11.36 -22.49
N TRP A 527 8.06 -11.54 -23.69
CA TRP A 527 7.31 -12.74 -24.05
C TRP A 527 8.18 -13.89 -24.58
N MET A 528 9.49 -13.71 -24.76
CA MET A 528 10.38 -14.77 -25.29
C MET A 528 11.02 -15.66 -24.20
N VAL A 529 10.65 -15.49 -22.94
CA VAL A 529 11.00 -16.43 -21.87
C VAL A 529 9.71 -17.05 -21.32
N ARG A 530 9.16 -18.00 -22.09
CA ARG A 530 8.21 -19.01 -21.61
C ARG A 530 8.66 -20.38 -22.09
#